data_AF-A0AA35QVA3-F1
#
_entry.id   AF-A0AA35QVA3-F1
#
_cell.length_a   1.000
_cell.length_b   1.000
_cell.length_c   1.000
_cell.angle_alpha   90.00
_cell.angle_beta   90.00
_cell.angle_gamma   90.00
#
_symmetry.space_group_name_H-M   'P 1'
#
loop_
_entity.id
_entity.type
_entity.pdbx_description
1 polymer ?
#
loop_
_entity_poly.entity_id
_entity_poly.type
_entity_poly.pdbx_seq_one_letter_code
_entity_poly.pdbx_strand_id
1 'polypeptide(L)'
;MEQFQQTIAYSYKSETREIEIGPSSSVELTLPPEIRFGAVGEMDKGVFFQSVDGVRLSATAFGAEYSSSDTYQLLPCVYLPSKNYEYYAISVAKEIRVLIEEGEEFILPPTGNSTVVLIASEDSTTVTITPSQNVEMIKGTTTPAGTSLKLTIGQREAVFLSSHEDLTGTHVVSDKPLALFSGHECGNMPFDLQFCDHMVEQISPIATWGIKFYTASFMTRQLDRF
;
A
#
# COMPACT_ATOMS: atom_id res chain seq x y z
N MET A 1 7.22 -36.72 -20.50
CA MET A 1 7.04 -35.27 -20.69
C MET A 1 7.58 -34.63 -19.43
N GLU A 2 8.67 -33.87 -19.51
CA GLU A 2 9.17 -33.11 -18.36
C GLU A 2 8.13 -32.07 -17.98
N GLN A 3 7.76 -32.06 -16.71
CA GLN A 3 6.81 -31.13 -16.15
C GLN A 3 7.59 -29.82 -15.93
N PHE A 4 7.31 -28.79 -16.73
CA PHE A 4 7.96 -27.48 -16.57
C PHE A 4 7.58 -26.89 -15.21
N GLN A 5 8.48 -27.01 -14.23
CA GLN A 5 8.41 -26.25 -12.99
C GLN A 5 9.01 -24.87 -13.22
N GLN A 6 8.40 -23.86 -12.60
CA GLN A 6 8.91 -22.49 -12.60
C GLN A 6 9.45 -22.19 -11.22
N THR A 7 10.55 -21.45 -11.16
CA THR A 7 11.16 -21.05 -9.89
C THR A 7 10.82 -19.60 -9.58
N ILE A 8 10.27 -19.39 -8.39
CA ILE A 8 10.03 -18.06 -7.79
C ILE A 8 11.05 -17.87 -6.68
N ALA A 9 11.72 -16.73 -6.67
CA ALA A 9 12.55 -16.30 -5.56
C ALA A 9 11.87 -15.18 -4.79
N TYR A 10 11.95 -15.23 -3.46
CA TYR A 10 11.60 -14.10 -2.61
C TYR A 10 12.72 -13.80 -1.63
N SER A 11 12.94 -12.50 -1.40
CA SER A 11 14.04 -12.00 -0.58
C SER A 11 13.54 -10.96 0.41
N TYR A 12 14.01 -11.06 1.66
CA TYR A 12 13.79 -10.07 2.71
C TYR A 12 15.09 -9.97 3.53
N LYS A 13 15.47 -8.75 3.91
CA LYS A 13 16.78 -8.50 4.55
C LYS A 13 17.92 -9.12 3.72
N SER A 14 18.77 -9.93 4.36
CA SER A 14 19.85 -10.70 3.73
C SER A 14 19.45 -12.12 3.32
N GLU A 15 18.20 -12.54 3.51
CA GLU A 15 17.73 -13.88 3.18
C GLU A 15 17.07 -13.91 1.80
N THR A 16 17.29 -15.01 1.07
CA THR A 16 16.60 -15.32 -0.18
C THR A 16 16.19 -16.78 -0.15
N ARG A 17 14.95 -17.04 -0.57
CA ARG A 17 14.40 -18.40 -0.65
C ARG A 17 13.79 -18.60 -2.03
N GLU A 18 13.89 -19.83 -2.52
CA GLU A 18 13.37 -20.25 -3.81
C GLU A 18 12.29 -21.31 -3.62
N ILE A 19 11.29 -21.26 -4.48
CA ILE A 19 10.14 -22.16 -4.46
C ILE A 19 9.81 -22.54 -5.89
N GLU A 20 9.65 -23.83 -6.12
CA GLU A 20 9.17 -24.37 -7.39
C GLU A 20 7.64 -24.37 -7.42
N ILE A 21 7.08 -23.90 -8.52
CA ILE A 21 5.64 -23.88 -8.77
C ILE A 21 5.33 -24.61 -10.08
N GLY A 22 4.32 -25.47 -10.04
CA GLY A 22 3.82 -26.17 -11.22
C GLY A 22 2.95 -25.27 -12.11
N PRO A 23 2.72 -25.67 -13.36
CA PRO A 23 1.83 -24.96 -14.26
C PRO A 23 0.40 -24.97 -13.71
N SER A 24 -0.28 -23.83 -13.77
CA SER A 24 -1.65 -23.63 -13.23
C SER A 24 -1.77 -23.86 -11.72
N SER A 25 -0.66 -23.77 -10.99
CA SER A 25 -0.63 -23.84 -9.53
C SER A 25 -0.44 -22.46 -8.92
N SER A 26 -0.84 -22.30 -7.66
CA SER A 26 -0.50 -21.17 -6.79
C SER A 26 0.31 -21.68 -5.59
N VAL A 27 1.15 -20.83 -5.02
CA VAL A 27 1.80 -21.09 -3.73
C VAL A 27 1.46 -19.97 -2.76
N GLU A 28 1.10 -20.34 -1.54
CA GLU A 28 0.91 -19.40 -0.43
C GLU A 28 2.23 -19.22 0.31
N LEU A 29 2.64 -17.98 0.53
CA LEU A 29 3.88 -17.63 1.20
C LEU A 29 3.58 -16.97 2.54
N THR A 30 3.91 -17.65 3.63
CA THR A 30 3.89 -17.02 4.95
C THR A 30 5.15 -16.21 5.15
N LEU A 31 4.99 -14.88 5.15
CA LEU A 31 6.08 -13.96 5.43
C LEU A 31 6.41 -13.93 6.94
N PRO A 32 7.68 -13.75 7.31
CA PRO A 32 8.09 -13.86 8.70
C PRO A 32 7.70 -12.58 9.47
N PRO A 33 7.33 -12.66 10.76
CA PRO A 33 6.69 -11.55 11.48
C PRO A 33 7.54 -10.28 11.58
N GLU A 34 8.86 -10.37 11.47
CA GLU A 34 9.79 -9.24 11.56
C GLU A 34 9.71 -8.23 10.39
N ILE A 35 9.05 -8.57 9.29
CA ILE A 35 8.79 -7.62 8.20
C ILE A 35 7.64 -6.66 8.53
N ARG A 36 6.86 -6.95 9.57
CA ARG A 36 5.80 -6.04 10.03
C ARG A 36 6.47 -4.82 10.65
N PHE A 37 5.93 -3.64 10.36
CA PHE A 37 6.33 -2.43 11.08
C PHE A 37 5.89 -2.58 12.54
N GLY A 38 6.84 -2.51 13.47
CA GLY A 38 6.56 -2.44 14.90
C GLY A 38 6.47 -1.00 15.42
N ALA A 39 7.05 -0.05 14.67
CA ALA A 39 7.02 1.36 14.96
C ALA A 39 7.34 2.19 13.70
N VAL A 40 6.89 3.45 13.72
CA VAL A 40 7.27 4.48 12.74
C VAL A 40 8.79 4.69 12.74
N GLY A 41 9.41 4.64 11.56
CA GLY A 41 10.85 4.85 11.36
C GLY A 41 11.70 3.59 11.24
N GLU A 42 11.12 2.40 11.36
CA GLU A 42 11.76 1.17 10.85
C GLU A 42 11.82 1.22 9.31
N MET A 43 12.91 0.75 8.70
CA MET A 43 13.10 0.84 7.25
C MET A 43 13.34 -0.51 6.56
N ASP A 44 14.01 -1.48 7.18
CA ASP A 44 14.32 -2.77 6.56
C ASP A 44 13.11 -3.74 6.62
N LYS A 45 12.08 -3.42 5.82
CA LYS A 45 10.77 -4.10 5.83
C LYS A 45 10.29 -4.57 4.46
N GLY A 46 10.96 -4.15 3.37
CA GLY A 46 10.57 -4.54 2.02
C GLY A 46 10.83 -6.01 1.73
N VAL A 47 9.87 -6.63 1.04
CA VAL A 47 10.00 -7.99 0.48
C VAL A 47 10.01 -7.88 -1.04
N PHE A 48 10.98 -8.54 -1.66
CA PHE A 48 11.12 -8.60 -3.10
C PHE A 48 10.75 -9.99 -3.61
N PHE A 49 9.94 -10.05 -4.67
CA PHE A 49 9.56 -11.28 -5.35
C PHE A 49 9.99 -11.20 -6.82
N GLN A 50 10.54 -12.28 -7.35
CA GLN A 50 10.90 -12.38 -8.77
C GLN A 50 10.73 -13.79 -9.31
N SER A 51 10.47 -13.89 -10.62
CA SER A 51 10.66 -15.14 -11.34
C SER A 51 12.14 -15.31 -11.66
N VAL A 52 12.70 -16.46 -11.30
CA VAL A 52 14.09 -16.81 -11.63
C VAL A 52 14.21 -17.14 -13.12
N ASP A 53 13.19 -17.80 -13.68
CA ASP A 53 13.19 -18.28 -15.06
C ASP A 53 12.61 -17.27 -16.07
N GLY A 54 12.30 -16.05 -15.62
CA GLY A 54 11.78 -14.97 -16.46
C GLY A 54 10.31 -15.12 -16.86
N VAL A 55 9.55 -15.98 -16.18
CA VAL A 55 8.11 -16.16 -16.41
C VAL A 55 7.32 -15.04 -15.72
N ARG A 56 6.20 -14.64 -16.30
CA ARG A 56 5.33 -13.62 -15.71
C ARG A 56 4.63 -14.18 -14.48
N LEU A 57 4.73 -13.46 -13.37
CA LEU A 57 4.02 -13.76 -12.13
C LEU A 57 2.83 -12.83 -11.96
N SER A 58 1.76 -13.35 -11.35
CA SER A 58 0.73 -12.55 -10.69
C SER A 58 0.81 -12.87 -9.21
N ALA A 59 0.80 -11.84 -8.38
CA ALA A 59 0.85 -11.99 -6.93
C ALA A 59 -0.30 -11.21 -6.29
N THR A 60 -0.88 -11.78 -5.26
CA THR A 60 -1.95 -11.19 -4.46
C THR A 60 -1.50 -11.23 -3.01
N ALA A 61 -1.62 -10.10 -2.33
CA ALA A 61 -1.36 -9.99 -0.91
C ALA A 61 -2.67 -10.11 -0.13
N PHE A 62 -2.61 -10.79 1.01
CA PHE A 62 -3.70 -10.89 1.98
C PHE A 62 -3.25 -10.18 3.25
N GLY A 63 -3.77 -8.98 3.49
CA GLY A 63 -3.50 -8.20 4.70
C GLY A 63 -4.62 -8.43 5.69
N ALA A 64 -4.36 -9.16 6.78
CA ALA A 64 -5.35 -9.41 7.83
C ALA A 64 -4.91 -8.78 9.16
N GLU A 65 -5.83 -8.06 9.78
CA GLU A 65 -5.66 -7.42 11.08
C GLU A 65 -6.89 -7.71 11.96
N TYR A 66 -6.67 -8.34 13.12
CA TYR A 66 -7.64 -8.76 14.15
C TYR A 66 -9.08 -9.13 13.70
N SER A 67 -9.88 -8.15 13.29
CA SER A 67 -11.31 -8.28 12.92
C SER A 67 -11.63 -7.94 11.45
N SER A 68 -10.65 -7.54 10.63
CA SER A 68 -10.85 -7.22 9.21
C SER A 68 -9.66 -7.70 8.37
N SER A 69 -9.88 -7.82 7.06
CA SER A 69 -8.85 -8.20 6.11
C SER A 69 -9.09 -7.51 4.78
N ASP A 70 -8.03 -7.19 4.07
CA ASP A 70 -8.07 -6.72 2.69
C ASP A 70 -7.20 -7.58 1.79
N THR A 71 -7.56 -7.58 0.50
CA THR A 71 -6.79 -8.25 -0.54
C THR A 71 -6.51 -7.29 -1.68
N TYR A 72 -5.25 -7.20 -2.08
CA TYR A 72 -4.83 -6.35 -3.18
C TYR A 72 -3.87 -7.09 -4.10
N GLN A 73 -3.86 -6.70 -5.37
CA GLN A 73 -2.89 -7.22 -6.32
C GLN A 73 -1.55 -6.52 -6.10
N LEU A 74 -0.47 -7.28 -6.03
CA LEU A 74 0.87 -6.72 -6.09
C LEU A 74 1.18 -6.34 -7.53
N LEU A 75 1.27 -5.04 -7.78
CA LEU A 75 1.62 -4.50 -9.08
C LEU A 75 3.13 -4.65 -9.30
N PRO A 76 3.56 -5.05 -10.51
CA PRO A 76 4.98 -5.16 -10.83
C PRO A 76 5.64 -3.78 -10.81
N CYS A 77 6.96 -3.76 -10.58
CA CYS A 77 7.75 -2.53 -10.74
C CYS A 77 7.67 -2.04 -12.19
N VAL A 78 7.32 -0.78 -12.37
CA VAL A 78 7.28 -0.11 -13.69
C VAL A 78 8.58 0.66 -13.87
N TYR A 79 9.26 0.47 -15.00
CA TYR A 79 10.49 1.19 -15.34
C TYR A 79 10.22 2.20 -16.45
N LEU A 80 10.18 3.48 -16.11
CA LEU A 80 9.90 4.59 -17.02
C LEU A 80 11.17 5.13 -17.68
N PRO A 81 11.15 5.45 -18.99
CA PRO A 81 12.30 6.06 -19.66
C PRO A 81 12.73 7.41 -19.07
N SER A 82 11.80 8.19 -18.54
CA SER A 82 12.04 9.52 -17.94
C SER A 82 12.81 9.46 -16.62
N LYS A 83 12.82 8.31 -15.94
CA LYS A 83 13.31 8.15 -14.56
C LYS A 83 12.73 9.21 -13.60
N ASN A 84 11.48 9.59 -13.85
CA ASN A 84 10.70 10.45 -12.96
C ASN A 84 9.38 9.73 -12.68
N TYR A 85 9.17 9.41 -11.42
CA TYR A 85 8.01 8.69 -10.93
C TYR A 85 7.24 9.59 -9.98
N GLU A 86 5.98 9.80 -10.29
CA GLU A 86 5.07 10.64 -9.51
C GLU A 86 3.90 9.79 -9.05
N TYR A 87 3.50 9.94 -7.79
CA TYR A 87 2.42 9.19 -7.15
C TYR A 87 1.60 10.12 -6.27
N TYR A 88 0.30 9.82 -6.15
CA TYR A 88 -0.58 10.42 -5.16
C TYR A 88 -1.19 9.33 -4.28
N ALA A 89 -1.03 9.46 -2.97
CA ALA A 89 -1.70 8.59 -2.02
C ALA A 89 -3.23 8.78 -2.09
N ILE A 90 -3.95 7.69 -1.82
CA ILE A 90 -5.41 7.64 -1.73
C ILE A 90 -5.74 6.82 -0.48
N SER A 91 -6.24 7.47 0.55
CA SER A 91 -6.57 6.84 1.85
C SER A 91 -7.94 7.29 2.32
N VAL A 92 -8.94 7.04 1.48
CA VAL A 92 -10.30 7.51 1.73
C VAL A 92 -10.92 6.71 2.86
N ALA A 93 -10.96 7.30 4.05
CA ALA A 93 -11.90 6.96 5.10
C ALA A 93 -12.73 8.20 5.41
N LYS A 94 -14.03 8.02 5.62
CA LYS A 94 -14.93 9.14 5.95
C LYS A 94 -15.33 9.07 7.40
N GLU A 95 -15.58 10.25 7.95
CA GLU A 95 -16.14 10.44 9.28
C GLU A 95 -17.46 9.67 9.43
N ILE A 96 -17.67 9.09 10.60
CA ILE A 96 -18.93 8.43 10.95
C ILE A 96 -19.91 9.51 11.40
N ARG A 97 -21.09 9.54 10.79
CA ARG A 97 -22.14 10.54 11.09
C ARG A 97 -23.28 9.85 11.83
N VAL A 98 -23.39 10.14 13.12
CA VAL A 98 -24.45 9.58 13.98
C VAL A 98 -25.57 10.61 14.10
N LEU A 99 -26.76 10.25 13.63
CA LEU A 99 -27.98 11.03 13.87
C LEU A 99 -28.54 10.67 15.24
N ILE A 100 -28.65 11.65 16.14
CA ILE A 100 -29.39 11.47 17.40
C ILE A 100 -30.84 11.94 17.25
N GLU A 101 -31.75 11.41 18.08
CA GLU A 101 -33.21 11.57 17.95
C GLU A 101 -33.69 13.04 17.93
N GLU A 102 -32.86 13.99 18.35
CA GLU A 102 -33.16 15.43 18.37
C GLU A 102 -32.73 16.18 17.09
N GLY A 103 -32.21 15.48 16.08
CA GLY A 103 -31.79 16.08 14.80
C GLY A 103 -30.40 16.72 14.84
N GLU A 104 -29.66 16.55 15.93
CA GLU A 104 -28.24 16.87 16.00
C GLU A 104 -27.41 15.72 15.37
N GLU A 105 -26.35 16.10 14.65
CA GLU A 105 -25.43 15.17 14.01
C GLU A 105 -24.12 15.13 14.83
N PHE A 106 -23.78 13.95 15.33
CA PHE A 106 -22.50 13.73 16.00
C PHE A 106 -21.51 13.11 15.02
N ILE A 107 -20.42 13.83 14.76
CA ILE A 107 -19.36 13.39 13.85
C ILE A 107 -18.30 12.67 14.68
N LEU A 108 -18.20 11.37 14.51
CA LEU A 108 -17.12 10.55 15.04
C LEU A 108 -15.98 10.54 14.01
N PRO A 109 -14.73 10.82 14.42
CA PRO A 109 -13.59 10.69 13.53
C PRO A 109 -13.47 9.23 13.06
N PRO A 110 -12.87 8.98 11.88
CA PRO A 110 -12.49 7.63 11.48
C PRO A 110 -11.69 6.96 12.58
N THR A 111 -11.94 5.68 12.80
CA THR A 111 -11.18 4.87 13.74
C THR A 111 -9.86 4.45 13.10
N GLY A 112 -8.73 4.60 13.79
CA GLY A 112 -7.40 4.26 13.25
C GLY A 112 -6.84 5.31 12.29
N ASN A 113 -5.65 5.04 11.75
CA ASN A 113 -4.90 6.03 10.98
C ASN A 113 -4.95 5.78 9.47
N SER A 114 -4.87 6.87 8.73
CA SER A 114 -4.47 6.86 7.32
C SER A 114 -2.97 6.58 7.24
N THR A 115 -2.57 5.67 6.36
CA THR A 115 -1.19 5.20 6.22
C THR A 115 -0.71 5.22 4.78
N VAL A 116 0.57 5.51 4.59
CA VAL A 116 1.27 5.39 3.31
C VAL A 116 2.58 4.66 3.53
N VAL A 117 2.87 3.68 2.69
CA VAL A 117 4.13 2.92 2.71
C VAL A 117 4.76 2.98 1.34
N LEU A 118 6.02 3.40 1.26
CA LEU A 118 6.79 3.34 0.02
C LEU A 118 7.99 2.43 0.21
N ILE A 119 8.25 1.56 -0.76
CA ILE A 119 9.37 0.63 -0.76
C ILE A 119 10.21 0.89 -2.01
N ALA A 120 11.52 1.11 -1.83
CA ALA A 120 12.41 1.34 -2.96
C ALA A 120 12.79 0.04 -3.69
N SER A 121 12.64 0.05 -5.01
CA SER A 121 13.02 -1.08 -5.87
C SER A 121 14.53 -1.15 -6.13
N GLU A 122 15.25 -0.05 -5.92
CA GLU A 122 16.66 0.13 -6.25
C GLU A 122 17.40 0.89 -5.14
N ASP A 123 18.72 0.68 -5.05
CA ASP A 123 19.57 1.39 -4.10
C ASP A 123 19.71 2.87 -4.44
N SER A 124 19.97 3.68 -3.42
CA SER A 124 20.20 5.13 -3.57
C SER A 124 19.05 5.81 -4.31
N THR A 125 17.82 5.45 -3.97
CA THR A 125 16.60 6.05 -4.51
C THR A 125 16.32 7.34 -3.77
N THR A 126 16.19 8.44 -4.51
CA THR A 126 15.89 9.76 -3.96
C THR A 126 14.39 10.02 -4.05
N VAL A 127 13.76 10.16 -2.90
CA VAL A 127 12.31 10.38 -2.79
C VAL A 127 12.05 11.75 -2.18
N THR A 128 11.13 12.50 -2.76
CA THR A 128 10.58 13.74 -2.18
C THR A 128 9.11 13.51 -1.87
N ILE A 129 8.73 13.71 -0.61
CA ILE A 129 7.39 13.45 -0.10
C ILE A 129 6.82 14.78 0.38
N THR A 130 5.64 15.14 -0.09
CA THR A 130 4.89 16.32 0.36
C THR A 130 3.56 15.81 0.91
N PRO A 131 3.43 15.66 2.24
CA PRO A 131 2.24 15.10 2.84
C PRO A 131 1.07 16.08 2.76
N SER A 132 -0.14 15.58 2.55
CA SER A 132 -1.36 16.41 2.55
C SER A 132 -1.78 16.82 3.95
N GLN A 133 -1.40 16.05 4.96
CA GLN A 133 -1.66 16.31 6.39
C GLN A 133 -0.36 16.19 7.21
N ASN A 134 -0.45 16.47 8.51
CA ASN A 134 0.67 16.22 9.40
C ASN A 134 0.91 14.71 9.51
N VAL A 135 2.15 14.27 9.31
CA VAL A 135 2.52 12.84 9.29
C VAL A 135 3.61 12.52 10.29
N GLU A 136 3.51 11.38 10.94
CA GLU A 136 4.62 10.75 11.66
C GLU A 136 5.39 9.84 10.71
N MET A 137 6.73 9.98 10.65
CA MET A 137 7.54 9.24 9.66
C MET A 137 8.79 8.56 10.20
N ILE A 138 9.65 9.30 10.92
CA ILE A 138 10.99 8.82 11.33
C ILE A 138 11.20 9.16 12.80
N LYS A 139 11.52 8.17 13.65
CA LYS A 139 11.91 8.39 15.07
C LYS A 139 10.93 9.28 15.87
N GLY A 140 9.63 9.22 15.56
CA GLY A 140 8.61 10.06 16.19
C GLY A 140 8.67 11.55 15.82
N THR A 141 9.34 11.93 14.73
CA THR A 141 9.25 13.29 14.19
C THR A 141 8.02 13.43 13.30
N THR A 142 7.25 14.48 13.60
CA THR A 142 6.10 14.92 12.79
C THR A 142 6.60 15.83 11.67
N THR A 143 6.26 15.52 10.43
CA THR A 143 6.44 16.42 9.29
C THR A 143 5.11 17.16 9.05
N PRO A 144 5.11 18.51 9.03
CA PRO A 144 3.90 19.26 8.78
C PRO A 144 3.35 19.08 7.36
N ALA A 145 2.03 19.20 7.22
CA ALA A 145 1.35 19.24 5.93
C ALA A 145 2.02 20.24 4.96
N GLY A 146 2.12 19.87 3.69
CA GLY A 146 2.71 20.70 2.63
C GLY A 146 4.23 20.88 2.70
N THR A 147 4.90 20.37 3.74
CA THR A 147 6.37 20.48 3.85
C THR A 147 7.03 19.35 3.08
N SER A 148 7.73 19.67 2.00
CA SER A 148 8.47 18.67 1.22
C SER A 148 9.67 18.14 1.99
N LEU A 149 9.65 16.84 2.27
CA LEU A 149 10.75 16.09 2.87
C LEU A 149 11.47 15.29 1.78
N LYS A 150 12.80 15.44 1.72
CA LYS A 150 13.64 14.68 0.79
C LYS A 150 14.44 13.61 1.54
N LEU A 151 14.36 12.37 1.07
CA LEU A 151 15.02 11.20 1.64
C LEU A 151 15.82 10.47 0.56
N THR A 152 16.88 9.78 0.96
CA THR A 152 17.57 8.79 0.13
C THR A 152 17.44 7.44 0.83
N ILE A 153 16.89 6.45 0.13
CA ILE A 153 16.62 5.11 0.67
C ILE A 153 17.26 4.03 -0.22
N GLY A 154 17.65 2.92 0.39
CA GLY A 154 18.22 1.74 -0.25
C GLY A 154 17.18 0.79 -0.81
N GLN A 155 17.61 -0.19 -1.61
CA GLN A 155 16.73 -1.22 -2.15
C GLN A 155 16.09 -2.02 -1.00
N ARG A 156 14.77 -2.20 -1.08
CA ARG A 156 13.90 -2.83 -0.05
C ARG A 156 13.77 -2.05 1.25
N GLU A 157 14.40 -0.89 1.37
CA GLU A 157 14.04 0.01 2.46
C GLU A 157 12.65 0.59 2.21
N ALA A 158 11.90 0.68 3.28
CA ALA A 158 10.53 1.14 3.31
C ALA A 158 10.39 2.38 4.19
N VAL A 159 9.56 3.33 3.80
CA VAL A 159 9.20 4.49 4.62
C VAL A 159 7.72 4.41 4.90
N PHE A 160 7.38 4.47 6.17
CA PHE A 160 6.01 4.43 6.67
C PHE A 160 5.60 5.83 7.14
N LEU A 161 4.45 6.28 6.67
CA LEU A 161 3.81 7.54 7.06
C LEU A 161 2.47 7.20 7.70
N SER A 162 2.15 7.86 8.82
CA SER A 162 0.88 7.71 9.50
C SER A 162 0.31 9.06 9.92
N SER A 163 -1.01 9.19 9.82
CA SER A 163 -1.75 10.35 10.31
C SER A 163 -3.14 9.94 10.77
N HIS A 164 -3.66 10.66 11.77
CA HIS A 164 -5.06 10.57 12.16
C HIS A 164 -6.00 11.24 11.14
N GLU A 165 -5.45 11.96 10.16
CA GLU A 165 -6.20 12.64 9.10
C GLU A 165 -5.98 11.95 7.75
N ASP A 166 -6.91 12.13 6.82
CA ASP A 166 -6.87 11.54 5.46
C ASP A 166 -5.64 12.00 4.68
N LEU A 167 -4.74 11.07 4.35
CA LEU A 167 -3.51 11.32 3.58
C LEU A 167 -3.73 11.34 2.06
N THR A 168 -4.96 11.27 1.58
CA THR A 168 -5.31 11.47 0.18
C THR A 168 -4.70 12.78 -0.33
N GLY A 169 -4.04 12.71 -1.48
CA GLY A 169 -3.33 13.83 -2.07
C GLY A 169 -1.89 14.02 -1.57
N THR A 170 -1.39 13.19 -0.66
CA THR A 170 0.06 13.14 -0.35
C THR A 170 0.82 12.83 -1.62
N HIS A 171 1.73 13.73 -1.98
CA HIS A 171 2.44 13.72 -3.25
C HIS A 171 3.85 13.14 -3.06
N VAL A 172 4.19 12.11 -3.84
CA VAL A 172 5.49 11.45 -3.79
C VAL A 172 6.15 11.49 -5.16
N VAL A 173 7.36 12.04 -5.21
CA VAL A 173 8.22 12.09 -6.40
C VAL A 173 9.46 11.27 -6.15
N SER A 174 9.85 10.41 -7.10
CA SER A 174 11.03 9.57 -7.01
C SER A 174 11.82 9.55 -8.32
N ASP A 175 13.14 9.44 -8.21
CA ASP A 175 14.06 9.25 -9.35
C ASP A 175 14.12 7.80 -9.85
N LYS A 176 13.58 6.85 -9.07
CA LYS A 176 13.56 5.41 -9.36
C LYS A 176 12.21 4.78 -8.99
N PRO A 177 11.88 3.58 -9.51
CA PRO A 177 10.63 2.90 -9.19
C PRO A 177 10.44 2.69 -7.69
N LEU A 178 9.19 2.85 -7.24
CA LEU A 178 8.75 2.54 -5.88
C LEU A 178 7.54 1.61 -5.96
N ALA A 179 7.41 0.72 -4.97
CA ALA A 179 6.11 0.18 -4.63
C ALA A 179 5.49 1.10 -3.57
N LEU A 180 4.47 1.87 -3.94
CA LEU A 180 3.74 2.75 -3.03
C LEU A 180 2.41 2.10 -2.66
N PHE A 181 2.14 1.97 -1.38
CA PHE A 181 0.90 1.50 -0.81
C PHE A 181 0.26 2.65 -0.04
N SER A 182 -1.06 2.75 -0.16
CA SER A 182 -1.86 3.73 0.56
C SER A 182 -3.08 3.03 1.11
N GLY A 183 -3.48 3.40 2.31
CA GLY A 183 -4.52 2.66 3.01
C GLY A 183 -4.95 3.30 4.31
N HIS A 184 -5.93 2.69 4.97
CA HIS A 184 -6.45 3.13 6.25
C HIS A 184 -6.58 1.92 7.17
N GLU A 185 -6.18 2.07 8.42
CA GLU A 185 -6.17 0.94 9.38
C GLU A 185 -7.57 0.44 9.68
N CYS A 186 -8.56 1.34 9.70
CA CYS A 186 -9.94 1.02 10.05
C CYS A 186 -10.92 2.06 9.45
N GLY A 187 -11.11 2.03 8.12
CA GLY A 187 -12.02 2.96 7.45
C GLY A 187 -13.46 2.45 7.34
N ASN A 188 -14.42 3.34 7.59
CA ASN A 188 -15.85 3.01 7.53
C ASN A 188 -16.42 3.35 6.15
N MET A 189 -17.00 2.36 5.47
CA MET A 189 -17.58 2.52 4.14
C MET A 189 -18.76 1.54 3.93
N PRO A 190 -20.03 2.00 3.82
CA PRO A 190 -20.55 3.35 4.04
C PRO A 190 -20.74 3.72 5.54
N PHE A 191 -21.02 5.01 5.80
CA PHE A 191 -20.72 5.81 7.01
C PHE A 191 -21.59 5.54 8.26
N ASP A 192 -22.36 4.46 8.24
CA ASP A 192 -23.50 4.27 9.14
C ASP A 192 -23.35 2.99 10.00
N LEU A 193 -22.21 2.29 9.86
CA LEU A 193 -21.96 1.00 10.49
C LEU A 193 -20.81 1.08 11.48
N GLN A 194 -20.96 0.40 12.62
CA GLN A 194 -19.97 0.33 13.70
C GLN A 194 -18.69 -0.44 13.30
N PHE A 195 -18.70 -1.11 12.16
CA PHE A 195 -17.57 -1.90 11.66
C PHE A 195 -16.82 -1.12 10.60
N CYS A 196 -15.50 -1.27 10.63
CA CYS A 196 -14.58 -0.68 9.68
C CYS A 196 -13.81 -1.78 8.98
N ASP A 197 -13.28 -1.47 7.81
CA ASP A 197 -12.37 -2.34 7.10
C ASP A 197 -10.94 -1.81 7.17
N HIS A 198 -9.99 -2.73 7.30
CA HIS A 198 -8.62 -2.45 6.90
C HIS A 198 -8.64 -2.25 5.38
N MET A 199 -8.05 -1.16 4.89
CA MET A 199 -8.03 -0.85 3.47
C MET A 199 -6.59 -0.61 3.03
N VAL A 200 -6.17 -1.21 1.91
CA VAL A 200 -4.83 -1.02 1.37
C VAL A 200 -4.83 -1.27 -0.14
N GLU A 201 -4.23 -0.34 -0.86
CA GLU A 201 -4.04 -0.45 -2.31
C GLU A 201 -2.62 -0.10 -2.71
N GLN A 202 -2.09 -0.79 -3.72
CA GLN A 202 -0.84 -0.39 -4.35
C GLN A 202 -1.10 0.66 -5.42
N ILE A 203 -0.52 1.84 -5.25
CA ILE A 203 -0.67 2.98 -6.14
C ILE A 203 0.37 2.89 -7.26
N SER A 204 -0.11 2.81 -8.49
CA SER A 204 0.72 2.90 -9.69
C SER A 204 1.18 4.35 -9.94
N PRO A 205 2.37 4.57 -10.56
CA PRO A 205 2.81 5.91 -10.91
C PRO A 205 1.85 6.58 -11.90
N ILE A 206 1.72 7.90 -11.85
CA ILE A 206 0.80 8.68 -12.70
C ILE A 206 1.01 8.40 -14.20
N ALA A 207 2.25 8.16 -14.61
CA ALA A 207 2.59 7.84 -16.00
C ALA A 207 1.91 6.56 -16.53
N THR A 208 1.40 5.68 -15.66
CA THR A 208 0.65 4.47 -16.04
C THR A 208 -0.86 4.62 -15.91
N TRP A 209 -1.38 5.78 -15.52
CA TRP A 209 -2.81 5.96 -15.34
C TRP A 209 -3.56 5.96 -16.67
N GLY A 210 -4.74 5.33 -16.67
CA GLY A 210 -5.63 5.27 -17.81
C GLY A 210 -6.57 6.47 -17.90
N ILE A 211 -7.22 6.61 -19.05
CA ILE A 211 -8.26 7.64 -19.30
C ILE A 211 -9.66 7.04 -19.50
N LYS A 212 -9.79 5.70 -19.48
CA LYS A 212 -11.04 4.96 -19.68
C LYS A 212 -11.02 3.75 -18.76
N PHE A 213 -12.10 3.56 -18.02
CA PHE A 213 -12.24 2.50 -17.03
C PHE A 213 -13.58 1.79 -17.22
N TYR A 214 -13.62 0.51 -16.89
CA TYR A 214 -14.84 -0.31 -16.89
C TYR A 214 -14.98 -0.91 -15.50
N THR A 215 -16.18 -0.87 -14.94
CA THR A 215 -16.51 -1.47 -13.65
C THR A 215 -17.91 -2.07 -13.70
N ALA A 216 -18.19 -2.99 -12.79
CA ALA A 216 -19.52 -3.52 -12.55
C ALA A 216 -19.64 -3.92 -11.08
N SER A 217 -20.78 -3.65 -10.46
CA SER A 217 -21.10 -4.20 -9.15
C SER A 217 -21.34 -5.70 -9.23
N PHE A 218 -20.94 -6.40 -8.19
CA PHE A 218 -21.32 -7.80 -8.01
C PHE A 218 -22.82 -7.89 -7.69
N MET A 219 -23.41 -9.07 -7.96
CA MET A 219 -24.82 -9.32 -7.66
C MET A 219 -25.13 -8.95 -6.21
N THR A 220 -26.30 -8.32 -5.98
CA THR A 220 -26.84 -7.88 -4.67
C THR A 220 -26.08 -6.78 -3.91
N ARG A 221 -24.93 -6.28 -4.39
CA ARG A 221 -24.22 -5.15 -3.74
C ARG A 221 -24.85 -3.79 -4.10
N GLN A 222 -25.73 -3.28 -3.23
CA GLN A 222 -26.47 -2.03 -3.47
C GLN A 222 -25.75 -0.76 -2.97
N LEU A 223 -24.66 -0.93 -2.21
CA LEU A 223 -23.94 0.16 -1.54
C LEU A 223 -22.56 0.42 -2.12
N ASP A 224 -22.17 -0.26 -3.20
CA ASP A 224 -20.90 0.03 -3.90
C ASP A 224 -20.83 1.51 -4.30
N ARG A 225 -19.64 2.08 -4.18
CA ARG A 225 -19.30 3.43 -4.65
C ARG A 225 -18.05 3.30 -5.51
N PHE A 226 -18.05 3.95 -6.67
CA PHE A 226 -16.95 3.99 -7.64
C PHE A 226 -16.54 5.43 -7.89
#